data_AF-A0A922LZF1-F1
#
_entry.id   AF-A0A922LZF1-F1
#
_cell.length_a   1.000
_cell.length_b   1.000
_cell.length_c   1.000
_cell.angle_alpha   90.00
_cell.angle_beta   90.00
_cell.angle_gamma   90.00
#
_symmetry.space_group_name_H-M   'P 1'
#
loop_
_entity.id
_entity.type
_entity.pdbx_description
1 polymer ?
#
loop_
_entity_poly.entity_id
_entity_poly.type
_entity_poly.pdbx_seq_one_letter_code
_entity_poly.pdbx_strand_id
1 'polypeptide(L)'
;IHEASFNRMLRFSLLLIHCLSIVLVQSRFNSTIEYFDENLSDKNKWAILVAGSNGFYNYRHQADVCHAYHVLRSKGIKPEHIITMMYDDIAHNKMNPFRGKIFNDYSHRDWYKGVVIDYKGKKVNSETFLKVLKGDQSAGGKVLKSGKNDDVFIYFTDHGAPGLIAFPDDEFTRLQLLVQLNLVMLHFVMIQR
;
A
#
# COMPACT_ATOMS: atom_id res chain seq x y z
N ILE A 1 -1.56 -68.56 -26.62
CA ILE A 1 -0.61 -68.10 -25.56
C ILE A 1 0.07 -66.79 -25.94
N HIS A 2 0.55 -66.61 -27.18
CA HIS A 2 1.23 -65.39 -27.65
C HIS A 2 0.37 -64.11 -27.68
N GLU A 3 -0.91 -64.20 -28.04
CA GLU A 3 -1.77 -63.01 -28.13
C GLU A 3 -2.12 -62.41 -26.75
N ALA A 4 -2.27 -63.27 -25.75
CA ALA A 4 -2.53 -62.86 -24.37
C ALA A 4 -1.30 -62.29 -23.66
N SER A 5 -0.08 -62.60 -24.11
CA SER A 5 1.14 -61.95 -23.62
C SER A 5 1.35 -60.60 -24.30
N PHE A 6 1.08 -60.51 -25.60
CA PHE A 6 1.14 -59.26 -26.37
C PHE A 6 0.18 -58.21 -25.83
N ASN A 7 -1.08 -58.58 -25.59
CA ASN A 7 -2.08 -57.66 -24.99
C ASN A 7 -1.73 -57.23 -23.56
N ARG A 8 -1.03 -58.07 -22.79
CA ARG A 8 -0.51 -57.68 -21.47
C ARG A 8 0.62 -56.67 -21.59
N MET A 9 1.60 -56.91 -22.46
CA MET A 9 2.70 -55.97 -22.70
C MET A 9 2.19 -54.62 -23.22
N LEU A 10 1.21 -54.61 -24.13
CA LEU A 10 0.62 -53.37 -24.65
C LEU A 10 -0.07 -52.55 -23.55
N ARG A 11 -0.78 -53.21 -22.62
CA ARG A 11 -1.40 -52.56 -21.47
C ARG A 11 -0.37 -51.99 -20.49
N PHE A 12 0.73 -52.71 -20.24
CA PHE A 12 1.82 -52.21 -19.40
C PHE A 12 2.50 -50.99 -20.03
N SER A 13 2.76 -51.01 -21.34
CA SER A 13 3.34 -49.87 -22.06
C SER A 13 2.44 -48.63 -22.02
N LEU A 14 1.12 -48.80 -22.21
CA LEU A 14 0.16 -47.70 -22.12
C LEU A 14 0.08 -47.11 -20.71
N LEU A 15 0.14 -47.95 -19.67
CA LEU A 15 0.22 -47.52 -18.27
C LEU A 15 1.49 -46.71 -18.00
N LEU A 16 2.64 -47.17 -18.52
CA LEU A 16 3.92 -46.49 -18.35
C LEU A 16 3.93 -45.11 -19.02
N ILE A 17 3.38 -45.01 -20.24
CA ILE A 17 3.23 -43.73 -20.96
C ILE A 17 2.31 -42.79 -20.19
N HIS A 18 1.21 -43.30 -19.63
CA HIS A 18 0.28 -42.50 -18.84
C HIS A 18 0.95 -41.98 -17.55
N CYS A 19 1.68 -42.84 -16.83
CA CYS A 19 2.46 -42.44 -15.65
C CYS A 19 3.53 -41.40 -16.00
N LEU A 20 4.27 -41.56 -17.10
CA LEU A 20 5.25 -40.56 -17.56
C LEU A 20 4.58 -39.23 -17.90
N SER A 21 3.43 -39.24 -18.56
CA SER A 21 2.71 -38.01 -18.90
C SER A 21 2.20 -37.27 -17.65
N ILE A 22 1.74 -38.00 -16.62
CA ILE A 22 1.35 -37.42 -15.33
C ILE A 22 2.56 -36.80 -14.63
N VAL A 23 3.71 -37.48 -14.60
CA VAL A 23 4.95 -36.97 -13.99
C VAL A 23 5.45 -35.72 -14.73
N LEU A 24 5.39 -35.69 -16.07
CA LEU A 24 5.78 -34.52 -16.88
C LEU A 24 4.81 -33.35 -16.70
N VAL A 25 3.52 -33.61 -16.55
CA VAL A 25 2.52 -32.57 -16.25
C VAL A 25 2.74 -32.02 -14.84
N GLN A 26 2.97 -32.87 -13.84
CA GLN A 26 3.30 -32.44 -12.48
C GLN A 26 4.64 -31.71 -12.40
N SER A 27 5.65 -32.11 -13.16
CA SER A 27 6.94 -31.38 -13.18
C SER A 27 6.78 -30.01 -13.83
N ARG A 28 5.96 -29.89 -14.89
CA ARG A 28 5.62 -28.59 -15.50
C ARG A 28 4.79 -27.72 -14.55
N PHE A 29 3.82 -28.32 -13.85
CA PHE A 29 3.00 -27.62 -12.84
C PHE A 29 3.85 -27.12 -11.66
N ASN A 30 4.79 -27.94 -11.17
CA ASN A 30 5.74 -27.54 -10.13
C ASN A 30 6.68 -26.43 -10.63
N SER A 31 7.16 -26.50 -11.88
CA SER A 31 7.99 -25.42 -12.44
C SER A 31 7.24 -24.11 -12.68
N THR A 32 5.91 -24.15 -12.88
CA THR A 32 5.08 -22.94 -12.90
C THR A 32 4.69 -22.43 -11.50
N ILE A 33 4.74 -23.29 -10.48
CA ILE A 33 4.48 -22.91 -9.08
C ILE A 33 5.73 -22.32 -8.39
N GLU A 34 6.91 -22.39 -9.01
CA GLU A 34 8.15 -21.78 -8.50
C GLU A 34 8.42 -20.32 -8.96
N TYR A 35 7.43 -19.60 -9.52
CA TYR A 35 7.60 -18.15 -9.78
C TYR A 35 6.30 -17.33 -9.63
N PHE A 36 5.60 -17.52 -8.52
CA PHE A 36 4.92 -16.40 -7.87
C PHE A 36 5.40 -16.41 -6.43
N ASP A 37 6.46 -15.63 -6.20
CA ASP A 37 6.99 -15.41 -4.88
C ASP A 37 5.98 -14.61 -4.06
N GLU A 38 4.99 -15.30 -3.46
CA GLU A 38 4.17 -14.74 -2.38
C GLU A 38 5.04 -14.31 -1.17
N ASN A 39 6.35 -14.62 -1.17
CA ASN A 39 7.35 -14.14 -0.23
C ASN A 39 8.27 -13.03 -0.79
N LEU A 40 7.83 -12.23 -1.78
CA LEU A 40 8.21 -10.81 -1.84
C LEU A 40 7.66 -10.14 -0.56
N SER A 41 8.39 -10.37 0.53
CA SER A 41 7.85 -10.31 1.87
C SER A 41 7.33 -8.91 2.15
N ASP A 42 6.25 -8.78 2.92
CA ASP A 42 5.72 -7.48 3.36
C ASP A 42 6.79 -6.61 4.07
N LYS A 43 7.95 -7.19 4.42
CA LYS A 43 9.10 -6.43 4.93
C LYS A 43 9.72 -5.49 3.89
N ASN A 44 9.49 -5.72 2.60
CA ASN A 44 10.05 -4.91 1.53
C ASN A 44 9.05 -3.88 1.03
N LYS A 45 7.86 -3.74 1.64
CA LYS A 45 6.84 -2.79 1.20
C LYS A 45 6.65 -1.71 2.25
N TRP A 46 6.69 -0.46 1.81
CA TRP A 46 6.44 0.72 2.63
C TRP A 46 5.33 1.55 2.03
N ALA A 47 4.61 2.27 2.88
CA ALA A 47 3.60 3.23 2.45
C ALA A 47 3.72 4.56 3.21
N ILE A 48 3.45 5.65 2.51
CA ILE A 48 3.27 6.99 3.09
C ILE A 48 1.89 7.48 2.66
N LEU A 49 1.01 7.73 3.63
CA LEU A 49 -0.35 8.20 3.42
C LEU A 49 -0.48 9.62 3.96
N VAL A 50 -0.90 10.57 3.12
CA VAL A 50 -0.96 11.98 3.48
C VAL A 50 -2.32 12.59 3.12
N ALA A 51 -2.96 13.20 4.11
CA ALA A 51 -4.08 14.11 3.92
C ALA A 51 -3.53 15.54 4.06
N GLY A 52 -3.53 16.30 2.96
CA GLY A 52 -2.91 17.63 2.90
C GLY A 52 -3.73 18.76 3.52
N SER A 53 -4.95 18.51 4.00
CA SER A 53 -5.79 19.58 4.58
C SER A 53 -6.44 19.23 5.91
N ASN A 54 -7.02 20.27 6.49
CA ASN A 54 -7.76 20.28 7.73
C ASN A 54 -9.16 20.91 7.54
N GLY A 55 -9.93 20.96 8.62
CA GLY A 55 -11.25 21.56 8.65
C GLY A 55 -12.34 20.62 8.16
N PHE A 56 -13.52 20.72 8.76
CA PHE A 56 -14.62 19.78 8.51
C PHE A 56 -15.11 19.80 7.05
N TYR A 57 -14.99 20.92 6.33
CA TYR A 57 -15.32 20.99 4.90
C TYR A 57 -14.39 20.15 4.01
N ASN A 58 -13.21 19.78 4.51
CA ASN A 58 -12.24 18.91 3.85
C ASN A 58 -12.26 17.48 4.41
N TYR A 59 -13.35 17.08 5.08
CA TYR A 59 -13.57 15.73 5.65
C TYR A 59 -13.02 14.59 4.77
N ARG A 60 -13.32 14.68 3.46
CA ARG A 60 -13.01 13.66 2.45
C ARG A 60 -11.54 13.25 2.41
N HIS A 61 -10.59 14.16 2.62
CA HIS A 61 -9.17 13.84 2.48
C HIS A 61 -8.66 12.97 3.64
N GLN A 62 -9.07 13.27 4.88
CA GLN A 62 -8.71 12.41 6.02
C GLN A 62 -9.50 11.09 6.01
N ALA A 63 -10.74 11.10 5.50
CA ALA A 63 -11.52 9.88 5.28
C ALA A 63 -10.88 8.95 4.23
N ASP A 64 -10.37 9.51 3.14
CA ASP A 64 -9.61 8.81 2.11
C ASP A 64 -8.34 8.16 2.68
N VAL A 65 -7.57 8.88 3.49
CA VAL A 65 -6.38 8.32 4.17
C VAL A 65 -6.75 7.18 5.13
N CYS A 66 -7.81 7.36 5.92
CA CYS A 66 -8.33 6.33 6.82
C CYS A 66 -8.70 5.05 6.03
N HIS A 67 -9.41 5.20 4.91
CA HIS A 67 -9.75 4.09 4.04
C HIS A 67 -8.48 3.43 3.46
N ALA A 68 -7.57 4.21 2.87
CA ALA A 68 -6.33 3.71 2.30
C ALA A 68 -5.49 2.92 3.32
N TYR A 69 -5.40 3.39 4.57
CA TYR A 69 -4.73 2.68 5.66
C TYR A 69 -5.30 1.27 5.81
N HIS A 70 -6.61 1.14 5.93
CA HIS A 70 -7.25 -0.16 6.10
C HIS A 70 -7.15 -1.06 4.86
N VAL A 71 -7.12 -0.50 3.64
CA VAL A 71 -6.83 -1.27 2.42
C VAL A 71 -5.44 -1.89 2.52
N LEU A 72 -4.41 -1.11 2.84
CA LEU A 72 -3.05 -1.63 3.00
C LEU A 72 -2.95 -2.68 4.11
N ARG A 73 -3.61 -2.44 5.26
CA ARG A 73 -3.68 -3.41 6.35
C ARG A 73 -4.35 -4.72 5.92
N SER A 74 -5.40 -4.66 5.09
CA SER A 74 -6.07 -5.84 4.55
C SER A 74 -5.20 -6.66 3.58
N LYS A 75 -4.13 -6.04 3.04
CA LYS A 75 -3.15 -6.67 2.16
C LYS A 75 -1.88 -7.13 2.87
N GLY A 76 -1.86 -7.12 4.22
CA GLY A 76 -0.73 -7.63 5.01
C GLY A 76 0.30 -6.58 5.44
N ILE A 77 0.27 -5.36 4.87
CA ILE A 77 1.25 -4.32 5.19
C ILE A 77 1.14 -3.93 6.67
N LYS A 78 2.22 -4.07 7.42
CA LYS A 78 2.24 -3.86 8.88
C LYS A 78 2.18 -2.36 9.25
N PRO A 79 1.62 -1.97 10.42
CA PRO A 79 1.55 -0.56 10.81
C PRO A 79 2.92 0.10 10.90
N GLU A 80 3.97 -0.67 11.20
CA GLU A 80 5.34 -0.19 11.27
C GLU A 80 5.88 0.25 9.89
N HIS A 81 5.27 -0.22 8.80
CA HIS A 81 5.63 0.04 7.42
C HIS A 81 4.68 1.04 6.74
N ILE A 82 3.71 1.59 7.47
CA ILE A 82 2.78 2.62 6.99
C ILE A 82 3.04 3.88 7.80
N ILE A 83 3.41 4.97 7.14
CA ILE A 83 3.59 6.30 7.75
C ILE A 83 2.36 7.13 7.40
N THR A 84 1.59 7.52 8.41
CA THR A 84 0.33 8.25 8.21
C THR A 84 0.44 9.69 8.71
N MET A 85 0.16 10.65 7.82
CA MET A 85 0.13 12.08 8.09
C MET A 85 -1.30 12.60 7.85
N MET A 86 -2.01 13.00 8.89
CA MET A 86 -3.32 13.64 8.76
C MET A 86 -3.61 14.55 9.94
N TYR A 87 -4.29 15.67 9.71
CA TYR A 87 -4.42 16.73 10.72
C TYR A 87 -5.15 16.27 12.00
N ASP A 88 -6.04 15.28 11.88
CA ASP A 88 -6.76 14.62 12.98
C ASP A 88 -7.80 15.51 13.68
N ASP A 89 -8.45 16.39 12.93
CA ASP A 89 -9.48 17.33 13.42
C ASP A 89 -10.91 17.00 12.95
N ILE A 90 -11.11 15.83 12.33
CA ILE A 90 -12.41 15.40 11.77
C ILE A 90 -13.21 14.55 12.75
N ALA A 91 -12.63 13.49 13.31
CA ALA A 91 -13.35 12.53 14.14
C ALA A 91 -14.06 13.21 15.33
N HIS A 92 -13.39 14.15 15.99
CA HIS A 92 -13.93 14.88 17.14
C HIS A 92 -14.39 16.32 16.83
N ASN A 93 -14.52 16.68 15.55
CA ASN A 93 -15.02 17.99 15.17
C ASN A 93 -16.41 18.27 15.77
N LYS A 94 -16.72 19.53 16.13
CA LYS A 94 -18.05 19.91 16.64
C LYS A 94 -19.16 19.69 15.59
N MET A 95 -18.81 19.80 14.31
CA MET A 95 -19.75 19.58 13.20
C MET A 95 -19.95 18.09 12.88
N ASN A 96 -19.16 17.18 13.45
CA ASN A 96 -19.31 15.74 13.20
C ASN A 96 -20.49 15.18 14.02
N PRO A 97 -21.60 14.74 13.39
CA PRO A 97 -22.72 14.16 14.11
C PRO A 97 -22.37 12.80 14.74
N PHE A 98 -21.34 12.12 14.24
CA PHE A 98 -20.85 10.83 14.75
C PHE A 98 -19.47 10.99 15.38
N ARG A 99 -19.42 11.66 16.53
CA ARG A 99 -18.17 11.97 17.23
C ARG A 99 -17.32 10.71 17.48
N GLY A 100 -16.04 10.81 17.16
CA GLY A 100 -15.05 9.73 17.26
C GLY A 100 -15.02 8.78 16.07
N LYS A 101 -15.76 9.04 14.99
CA LYS A 101 -15.82 8.18 13.80
C LYS A 101 -15.57 8.96 12.51
N ILE A 102 -15.01 8.27 11.52
CA ILE A 102 -14.87 8.77 10.15
C ILE A 102 -15.39 7.72 9.17
N PHE A 103 -16.15 8.13 8.16
CA PHE A 103 -16.74 7.25 7.15
C PHE A 103 -16.23 7.59 5.75
N ASN A 104 -15.95 6.59 4.91
CA ASN A 104 -15.57 6.82 3.51
C ASN A 104 -16.32 5.88 2.54
N ASP A 105 -17.48 5.37 2.95
CA ASP A 105 -18.35 4.51 2.15
C ASP A 105 -19.81 4.60 2.63
N TYR A 106 -20.70 3.98 1.84
CA TYR A 106 -22.13 3.87 2.16
C TYR A 106 -22.47 2.72 3.12
N SER A 107 -21.49 1.90 3.51
CA SER A 107 -21.67 0.82 4.49
C SER A 107 -21.63 1.33 5.94
N HIS A 108 -21.33 2.63 6.13
CA HIS A 108 -21.18 3.26 7.43
C HIS A 108 -20.15 2.55 8.31
N ARG A 109 -19.09 2.02 7.70
CA ARG A 109 -17.94 1.48 8.44
C ARG A 109 -17.14 2.64 9.02
N ASP A 110 -16.81 2.54 10.30
CA ASP A 110 -15.87 3.46 10.93
C ASP A 110 -14.44 3.15 10.47
N TRP A 111 -13.93 3.99 9.58
CA TRP A 111 -12.57 3.92 9.02
C TRP A 111 -11.53 4.62 9.89
N TYR A 112 -11.93 5.39 10.91
CA TYR A 112 -10.99 6.03 11.83
C TYR A 112 -10.41 5.03 12.83
N LYS A 113 -11.22 4.08 13.26
CA LYS A 113 -10.88 3.14 14.32
C LYS A 113 -9.66 2.29 13.95
N GLY A 114 -8.59 2.47 14.72
CA GLY A 114 -7.37 1.66 14.61
C GLY A 114 -6.35 2.19 13.59
N VAL A 115 -6.60 3.35 12.99
CA VAL A 115 -5.58 4.06 12.20
C VAL A 115 -4.45 4.52 13.12
N VAL A 116 -3.22 4.12 12.80
CA VAL A 116 -2.01 4.64 13.47
C VAL A 116 -1.59 5.90 12.75
N ILE A 117 -1.65 7.03 13.46
CA ILE A 117 -1.36 8.36 12.92
C ILE A 117 -0.02 8.84 13.48
N ASP A 118 0.99 8.95 12.61
CA ASP A 118 2.35 9.29 13.01
C ASP A 118 2.55 10.81 13.13
N TYR A 119 1.86 11.59 12.31
CA TYR A 119 1.93 13.06 12.32
C TYR A 119 0.52 13.67 12.30
N LYS A 120 0.28 14.57 13.25
CA LYS A 120 -1.01 15.23 13.52
C LYS A 120 -0.87 16.74 13.59
N GLY A 121 -1.97 17.45 13.36
CA GLY A 121 -2.05 18.91 13.46
C GLY A 121 -0.93 19.59 12.67
N LYS A 122 -0.24 20.55 13.31
CA LYS A 122 0.86 21.33 12.72
C LYS A 122 2.08 20.52 12.25
N LYS A 123 2.19 19.24 12.64
CA LYS A 123 3.25 18.36 12.13
C LYS A 123 2.94 17.81 10.73
N VAL A 124 1.72 18.02 10.23
CA VAL A 124 1.37 17.75 8.83
C VAL A 124 1.76 18.99 8.03
N ASN A 125 3.00 19.02 7.56
CA ASN A 125 3.55 20.11 6.77
C ASN A 125 4.60 19.57 5.78
N SER A 126 4.97 20.41 4.82
CA SER A 126 5.87 20.04 3.73
C SER A 126 7.27 19.64 4.20
N GLU A 127 7.80 20.31 5.24
CA GLU A 127 9.12 20.01 5.82
C GLU A 127 9.16 18.61 6.45
N THR A 128 8.13 18.28 7.22
CA THR A 128 8.01 16.98 7.89
C THR A 128 7.87 15.87 6.85
N PHE A 129 7.06 16.09 5.81
CA PHE A 129 6.93 15.14 4.71
C PHE A 129 8.29 14.90 4.00
N LEU A 130 9.06 15.96 3.78
CA LEU A 130 10.40 15.84 3.19
C LEU A 130 11.36 15.04 4.09
N LYS A 131 11.34 15.27 5.40
CA LYS A 131 12.14 14.49 6.36
C LYS A 131 11.72 13.03 6.39
N VAL A 132 10.42 12.75 6.33
CA VAL A 132 9.86 11.40 6.22
C VAL A 132 10.40 10.67 4.99
N LEU A 133 10.36 11.31 3.81
CA LEU A 133 10.88 10.74 2.56
C LEU A 133 12.38 10.43 2.64
N LYS A 134 13.15 11.28 3.34
CA LYS A 134 14.60 11.12 3.51
C LYS A 134 15.01 10.12 4.60
N GLY A 135 14.04 9.59 5.36
CA GLY A 135 14.36 8.78 6.53
C GLY A 135 15.01 9.56 7.68
N ASP A 136 14.83 10.88 7.72
CA ASP A 136 15.42 11.76 8.73
C ASP A 136 14.62 11.72 10.05
N GLN A 137 15.20 11.09 11.07
CA GLN A 137 14.58 10.94 12.40
C GLN A 137 14.28 12.28 13.08
N SER A 138 14.86 13.40 12.64
CA SER A 138 14.56 14.74 13.15
C SER A 138 13.09 15.16 12.90
N ALA A 139 12.34 14.43 12.07
CA ALA A 139 10.89 14.58 11.93
C ALA A 139 10.12 14.38 13.25
N GLY A 140 10.70 13.64 14.22
CA GLY A 140 10.07 13.41 15.52
C GLY A 140 8.90 12.43 15.48
N GLY A 141 8.94 11.48 14.53
CA GLY A 141 7.96 10.42 14.31
C GLY A 141 8.53 9.30 13.44
N LYS A 142 7.66 8.40 12.95
CA LYS A 142 8.05 7.33 12.02
C LYS A 142 8.49 7.95 10.69
N VAL A 143 9.57 7.44 10.11
CA VAL A 143 10.10 7.89 8.81
C VAL A 143 10.41 6.69 7.95
N LEU A 144 10.57 6.93 6.65
CA LEU A 144 10.84 5.88 5.68
C LEU A 144 12.21 5.24 5.99
N LYS A 145 12.24 3.90 6.03
CA LYS A 145 13.49 3.13 6.20
C LYS A 145 13.67 2.10 5.08
N SER A 146 13.20 2.47 3.88
CA SER A 146 13.26 1.61 2.70
C SER A 146 14.69 1.43 2.19
N GLY A 147 15.05 0.21 1.83
CA GLY A 147 16.28 -0.12 1.13
C GLY A 147 16.12 -0.20 -0.40
N LYS A 148 17.20 -0.55 -1.10
CA LYS A 148 17.25 -0.67 -2.57
C LYS A 148 16.33 -1.74 -3.18
N ASN A 149 15.81 -2.65 -2.37
CA ASN A 149 14.94 -3.75 -2.80
C ASN A 149 13.50 -3.58 -2.27
N ASP A 150 13.20 -2.40 -1.72
CA ASP A 150 11.90 -2.13 -1.13
C ASP A 150 11.03 -1.32 -2.10
N ASP A 151 9.77 -1.69 -2.19
CA ASP A 151 8.73 -0.93 -2.87
C ASP A 151 8.15 0.10 -1.92
N VAL A 152 8.03 1.34 -2.40
CA VAL A 152 7.44 2.43 -1.61
C VAL A 152 6.24 2.99 -2.36
N PHE A 153 5.09 2.94 -1.71
CA PHE A 153 3.82 3.49 -2.18
C PHE A 153 3.54 4.84 -1.49
N ILE A 154 3.29 5.89 -2.27
CA ILE A 154 2.90 7.19 -1.72
C ILE A 154 1.51 7.54 -2.20
N TYR A 155 0.61 7.79 -1.25
CA TYR A 155 -0.73 8.25 -1.49
C TYR A 155 -0.95 9.62 -0.86
N PHE A 156 -1.30 10.59 -1.71
CA PHE A 156 -1.58 11.95 -1.31
C PHE A 156 -2.97 12.36 -1.77
N THR A 157 -3.79 12.85 -0.83
CA THR A 157 -5.15 13.34 -1.09
C THR A 157 -5.32 14.72 -0.46
N ASP A 158 -5.50 15.73 -1.33
CA ASP A 158 -5.88 17.08 -0.95
C ASP A 158 -6.23 17.93 -2.19
N HIS A 159 -6.42 19.23 -1.96
CA HIS A 159 -6.25 20.30 -2.93
C HIS A 159 -4.86 20.33 -3.56
N GLY A 160 -4.81 20.91 -4.75
CA GLY A 160 -3.56 21.28 -5.38
C GLY A 160 -3.80 22.30 -6.48
N ALA A 161 -2.71 22.81 -7.02
CA ALA A 161 -2.71 23.74 -8.13
C ALA A 161 -1.58 23.35 -9.12
N PRO A 162 -1.54 23.93 -10.33
CA PRO A 162 -0.46 23.66 -11.26
C PRO A 162 0.91 23.89 -10.60
N GLY A 163 1.66 22.80 -10.44
CA GLY A 163 3.03 22.84 -9.89
C GLY A 163 3.14 22.79 -8.36
N LEU A 164 2.06 22.53 -7.60
CA LEU A 164 2.13 22.37 -6.14
C LEU A 164 1.06 21.41 -5.60
N ILE A 165 1.37 20.78 -4.47
CA ILE A 165 0.38 20.13 -3.59
C ILE A 165 0.27 20.91 -2.28
N ALA A 166 -0.94 21.07 -1.77
CA ALA A 166 -1.20 21.85 -0.57
C ALA A 166 -0.97 21.01 0.69
N PHE A 167 -0.38 21.62 1.70
CA PHE A 167 -0.42 21.16 3.08
C PHE A 167 -1.32 22.14 3.88
N PRO A 168 -1.69 21.81 5.12
CA PRO A 168 -2.69 22.58 5.86
C PRO A 168 -2.30 24.05 6.07
N ASP A 169 -1.00 24.31 6.22
CA ASP A 169 -0.44 25.63 6.53
C ASP A 169 0.67 26.05 5.55
N ASP A 170 1.07 25.21 4.58
CA ASP A 170 2.14 25.46 3.61
C ASP A 170 1.93 24.71 2.28
N GLU A 171 2.89 24.82 1.35
CA GLU A 171 2.82 24.20 0.02
C GLU A 171 4.08 23.39 -0.27
N PHE A 172 3.93 22.30 -1.01
CA PHE A 172 5.05 21.52 -1.52
C PHE A 172 5.11 21.58 -3.04
N THR A 173 6.16 22.21 -3.55
CA THR A 173 6.27 22.56 -4.98
C THR A 173 6.75 21.39 -5.83
N ARG A 174 6.42 21.43 -7.13
CA ARG A 174 6.86 20.45 -8.14
C ARG A 174 8.38 20.33 -8.21
N LEU A 175 9.13 21.41 -8.01
CA LEU A 175 10.60 21.37 -7.99
C LEU A 175 11.11 20.55 -6.81
N GLN A 176 10.55 20.75 -5.62
CA GLN A 176 10.91 19.95 -4.43
C GLN A 176 10.52 18.47 -4.61
N LEU A 177 9.35 18.21 -5.22
CA LEU A 177 8.90 16.86 -5.53
C LEU A 177 9.81 16.16 -6.54
N LEU A 178 10.10 16.78 -7.69
CA LEU A 178 10.93 16.18 -8.74
C LEU A 178 12.37 15.92 -8.28
N VAL A 179 12.95 16.83 -7.49
CA VAL A 179 14.29 16.63 -6.92
C VAL A 179 14.31 15.39 -6.03
N GLN A 180 13.24 15.10 -5.28
CA GLN A 180 13.21 13.92 -4.42
C GLN A 180 12.76 12.63 -5.12
N LEU A 181 11.82 12.69 -6.05
CA LEU A 181 11.41 11.51 -6.82
C LEU A 181 12.53 11.01 -7.75
N ASN A 182 13.46 11.87 -8.17
CA ASN A 182 14.66 11.44 -8.89
C ASN A 182 15.68 10.73 -7.98
N LEU A 183 15.60 10.91 -6.66
CA LEU A 183 16.48 10.26 -5.68
C LEU A 183 15.90 8.94 -5.15
N VAL A 184 14.58 8.73 -5.28
CA VAL A 184 13.87 7.54 -4.79
C VAL A 184 12.90 7.10 -5.88
N MET A 185 13.18 5.98 -6.54
CA MET A 185 12.30 5.45 -7.60
C MET A 185 10.95 5.03 -6.99
N LEU A 186 9.90 5.83 -7.21
CA LEU A 186 8.64 5.77 -6.48
C LEU A 186 7.42 5.70 -7.42
N HIS A 187 6.41 4.92 -7.05
CA HIS A 187 5.07 5.06 -7.61
C HIS A 187 4.27 6.08 -6.79
N PHE A 188 3.93 7.21 -7.41
CA PHE A 188 3.20 8.31 -6.80
C PHE A 188 1.78 8.40 -7.37
N VAL A 189 0.76 8.22 -6.52
CA VAL A 189 -0.66 8.37 -6.92
C VAL A 189 -1.23 9.63 -6.28
N MET A 190 -1.53 10.63 -7.10
CA MET A 190 -2.22 11.86 -6.70
C MET A 190 -3.69 11.77 -7.11
N ILE A 191 -4.61 11.91 -6.16
CA ILE A 191 -6.04 12.03 -6.44
C ILE A 191 -6.48 13.44 -6.06
N GLN A 192 -6.66 14.30 -7.06
CA GLN A 192 -7.35 15.59 -6.92
C GLN A 192 -8.82 15.38 -7.28
N ARG A 193 -9.75 15.81 -6.41
CA ARG A 193 -11.19 15.81 -6.68
C ARG A 193 -11.76 17.21 -6.53
#